data_AF-A0AAU9UWK4-F1
#
_entry.id   AF-A0AAU9UWK4-F1
#
_cell.length_a   1.000
_cell.length_b   1.000
_cell.length_c   1.000
_cell.angle_alpha   90.00
_cell.angle_beta   90.00
_cell.angle_gamma   90.00
#
_symmetry.space_group_name_H-M   'P 1'
#
loop_
_entity.id
_entity.type
_entity.pdbx_description
1 polymer ?
#
loop_
_entity_poly.entity_id
_entity_poly.type
_entity_poly.pdbx_seq_one_letter_code
_entity_poly.pdbx_strand_id
1 'polypeptide(L)'
;MKPRKAGYNCKPAIAHRDLKSKNILVKLNLTCVIGDLGLAVRHNVASDSVDVPSTNRVGTKRYMAPEVLDESMDSRQFDPYKRSDVYSLGLVLWEMARRCGCASDEYQPPYYECVPPDPTLDDMRRVVCLERRRPVLPNRWHSDPVLSAISKVMKECWYQNPAARLTALRIKKTLANIATTDHYKL
;
A
#
# COMPACT_ATOMS: atom_id res chain seq x y z
N MET A 1 20.28 44.70 -7.35
CA MET A 1 19.59 43.41 -7.58
C MET A 1 19.34 42.77 -6.22
N LYS A 2 18.10 42.72 -5.72
CA LYS A 2 17.79 42.11 -4.40
C LYS A 2 17.77 40.58 -4.54
N PRO A 3 18.31 39.82 -3.57
CA PRO A 3 18.23 38.36 -3.61
C PRO A 3 16.77 37.92 -3.52
N ARG A 4 16.37 37.00 -4.40
CA ARG A 4 15.04 36.37 -4.36
C ARG A 4 14.93 35.59 -3.05
N LYS A 5 13.98 35.97 -2.18
CA LYS A 5 13.59 35.18 -1.02
C LYS A 5 13.13 33.80 -1.51
N ALA A 6 13.73 32.73 -0.97
CA ALA A 6 13.28 31.36 -1.18
C ALA A 6 11.89 31.21 -0.54
N GLY A 7 10.85 31.36 -1.35
CA GLY A 7 9.47 31.26 -0.93
C GLY A 7 8.77 30.18 -1.73
N TYR A 8 8.78 28.94 -1.23
CA TYR A 8 7.72 27.96 -1.43
C TYR A 8 7.67 27.04 -0.20
N ASN A 9 6.75 27.35 0.72
CA ASN A 9 6.26 26.38 1.71
C ASN A 9 5.46 25.29 0.97
N CYS A 10 6.12 24.48 0.15
CA CYS A 10 5.51 23.32 -0.48
C CYS A 10 5.27 22.25 0.59
N LYS A 11 4.06 21.69 0.65
CA LYS A 11 3.77 20.54 1.50
C LYS A 11 4.76 19.43 1.17
N PRO A 12 5.57 18.95 2.14
CA PRO A 12 6.58 17.93 1.87
C PRO A 12 5.88 16.63 1.47
N ALA A 13 6.56 15.81 0.67
CA ALA A 13 6.09 14.46 0.42
C ALA A 13 6.21 13.63 1.72
N ILE A 14 5.19 12.81 2.00
CA ILE A 14 5.09 12.01 3.22
C ILE A 14 4.86 10.54 2.83
N ALA A 15 5.58 9.63 3.46
CA ALA A 15 5.34 8.19 3.39
C ALA A 15 4.90 7.69 4.77
N HIS A 16 3.91 6.79 4.81
CA HIS A 16 3.16 6.38 5.99
C HIS A 16 3.89 5.32 6.82
N ARG A 17 4.48 4.31 6.16
CA ARG A 17 5.26 3.20 6.75
C ARG A 17 4.49 2.19 7.61
N ASP A 18 3.26 2.49 8.03
CA ASP A 18 2.35 1.53 8.69
C ASP A 18 0.93 1.54 8.11
N LEU A 19 0.83 1.54 6.77
CA LEU A 19 -0.46 1.54 6.09
C LEU A 19 -1.12 0.16 6.19
N LYS A 20 -2.30 0.10 6.80
CA LYS A 20 -3.10 -1.13 7.01
C LYS A 20 -4.57 -0.76 7.22
N SER A 21 -5.46 -1.75 7.09
CA SER A 21 -6.91 -1.53 7.27
C SER A 21 -7.27 -0.92 8.63
N LYS A 22 -6.59 -1.33 9.71
CA LYS A 22 -6.78 -0.75 11.07
C LYS A 22 -6.38 0.72 11.20
N ASN A 23 -5.56 1.25 10.29
CA ASN A 23 -5.13 2.65 10.25
C ASN A 23 -5.90 3.46 9.21
N ILE A 24 -7.00 2.92 8.66
CA ILE A 24 -7.88 3.61 7.71
C ILE A 24 -9.28 3.69 8.33
N LEU A 25 -9.78 4.91 8.49
CA LEU A 25 -11.10 5.18 9.06
C LEU A 25 -12.12 5.38 7.94
N VAL A 26 -13.34 4.90 8.16
CA VAL A 26 -14.47 5.11 7.24
C VAL A 26 -15.36 6.22 7.80
N LYS A 27 -15.61 7.26 7.01
CA LYS A 27 -16.50 8.37 7.34
C LYS A 27 -17.96 7.98 7.12
N LEU A 28 -18.88 8.81 7.65
CA LEU A 28 -20.33 8.63 7.45
C LEU A 28 -20.76 8.59 5.97
N ASN A 29 -20.06 9.31 5.10
CA ASN A 29 -20.31 9.29 3.66
C ASN A 29 -19.63 8.11 2.93
N LEU A 30 -19.21 7.08 3.67
CA LEU A 30 -18.54 5.87 3.18
C LEU A 30 -17.19 6.10 2.50
N THR A 31 -16.61 7.30 2.59
CA THR A 31 -15.25 7.57 2.12
C THR A 31 -14.22 7.27 3.21
N CYS A 32 -13.00 6.88 2.78
CA CYS A 32 -11.92 6.55 3.69
C CYS A 32 -11.01 7.75 3.99
N VAL A 33 -10.42 7.79 5.19
CA VAL A 33 -9.32 8.68 5.56
C VAL A 33 -8.22 7.89 6.24
N ILE A 34 -6.97 8.19 5.89
CA ILE A 34 -5.80 7.57 6.49
C ILE A 34 -5.54 8.23 7.85
N GLY A 35 -5.40 7.42 8.91
CA GLY A 35 -5.04 7.83 10.26
C GLY A 35 -3.69 7.25 10.68
N ASP A 36 -3.28 7.52 11.93
CA ASP A 36 -2.04 7.02 12.55
C ASP A 36 -0.75 7.28 11.76
N LEU A 37 -0.32 8.55 11.75
CA LEU A 37 0.90 9.02 11.08
C LEU A 37 2.15 8.97 11.98
N GLY A 38 2.12 8.25 13.10
CA GLY A 38 3.19 8.26 14.10
C GLY A 38 4.54 7.75 13.60
N LEU A 39 4.53 6.92 12.55
CA LEU A 39 5.72 6.35 11.91
C LEU A 39 6.07 7.03 10.57
N ALA A 40 5.33 8.06 10.18
CA ALA A 40 5.48 8.69 8.88
C ALA A 40 6.84 9.42 8.75
N VAL A 41 7.40 9.40 7.55
CA VAL A 41 8.64 10.12 7.21
C VAL A 41 8.37 11.20 6.17
N ARG A 42 9.14 12.28 6.25
CA ARG A 42 9.02 13.43 5.35
C ARG A 42 10.25 13.51 4.44
N HIS A 43 10.01 13.88 3.19
CA HIS A 43 11.07 14.20 2.24
C HIS A 43 11.54 15.64 2.46
N ASN A 44 12.84 15.83 2.66
CA ASN A 44 13.48 17.13 2.60
C ASN A 44 13.92 17.39 1.16
N VAL A 45 13.17 18.24 0.47
CA VAL A 45 13.40 18.60 -0.93
C VAL A 45 14.73 19.34 -1.13
N ALA A 46 15.19 20.10 -0.13
CA ALA A 46 16.39 20.93 -0.25
C ALA A 46 17.68 20.09 -0.25
N SER A 47 17.71 19.01 0.51
CA SER A 47 18.85 18.09 0.64
C SER A 47 18.68 16.78 -0.12
N ASP A 48 17.55 16.62 -0.82
CA ASP A 48 17.08 15.37 -1.42
C ASP A 48 17.24 14.15 -0.49
N SER A 49 16.85 14.34 0.78
CA SER A 49 17.06 13.33 1.82
C SER A 49 15.80 13.08 2.62
N VAL A 50 15.80 11.99 3.37
CA VAL A 50 14.78 11.69 4.38
C VAL A 50 15.35 12.02 5.74
N ASP A 51 14.51 12.47 6.67
CA ASP A 51 14.87 12.48 8.10
C ASP A 51 15.12 11.02 8.52
N VAL A 52 16.39 10.59 8.47
CA VAL A 52 16.78 9.17 8.49
C VAL A 52 16.29 8.52 9.80
N PRO A 53 15.39 7.53 9.73
CA PRO A 53 14.93 6.81 10.91
C PRO A 53 16.04 5.93 11.48
N SER A 54 15.98 5.64 12.79
CA SER A 54 16.89 4.69 13.46
C SER A 54 16.79 3.25 12.92
N THR A 55 15.63 2.87 12.36
CA THR A 55 15.42 1.58 11.71
C THR A 55 14.35 1.65 10.62
N ASN A 56 14.51 0.82 9.59
CA ASN A 56 13.56 0.65 8.50
C ASN A 56 12.41 -0.30 8.83
N ARG A 57 12.64 -1.29 9.71
CA ARG A 57 11.68 -2.34 10.11
C ARG A 57 10.72 -1.84 11.19
N VAL A 58 9.90 -0.85 10.85
CA VAL A 58 8.82 -0.36 11.71
C VAL A 58 7.46 -0.65 11.07
N GLY A 59 6.41 -0.59 11.89
CA GLY A 59 5.05 -0.87 11.46
C GLY A 59 4.67 -2.35 11.59
N THR A 60 3.56 -2.70 10.97
CA THR A 60 2.92 -4.00 11.16
C THR A 60 3.51 -5.03 10.21
N LYS A 61 4.20 -6.04 10.77
CA LYS A 61 4.95 -7.08 10.02
C LYS A 61 4.18 -7.69 8.85
N ARG A 62 2.90 -8.00 9.04
CA ARG A 62 2.01 -8.58 8.01
C ARG A 62 1.89 -7.73 6.73
N TYR A 63 2.06 -6.42 6.84
CA TYR A 63 1.91 -5.45 5.74
C TYR A 63 3.24 -4.94 5.19
N MET A 64 4.37 -5.36 5.76
CA MET A 64 5.69 -4.91 5.32
C MET A 64 5.98 -5.40 3.90
N ALA A 65 6.51 -4.49 3.08
CA ALA A 65 6.98 -4.82 1.75
C ALA A 65 8.23 -5.72 1.79
N PRO A 66 8.51 -6.49 0.73
CA PRO A 66 9.64 -7.42 0.71
C PRO A 66 10.99 -6.77 1.05
N GLU A 67 11.25 -5.57 0.51
CA GLU A 67 12.47 -4.80 0.74
C GLU A 67 12.63 -4.27 2.18
N VAL A 68 11.53 -4.19 2.92
CA VAL A 68 11.53 -3.85 4.35
C VAL A 68 11.83 -5.10 5.17
N LEU A 69 11.24 -6.24 4.78
CA LEU A 69 11.43 -7.52 5.46
C LEU A 69 12.87 -8.03 5.33
N ASP A 70 13.49 -7.93 4.15
CA ASP A 70 14.85 -8.40 3.89
C ASP A 70 15.95 -7.33 4.06
N GLU A 71 15.59 -6.12 4.50
CA GLU A 71 16.51 -4.99 4.72
C GLU A 71 17.26 -4.51 3.46
N SER A 72 16.78 -4.84 2.26
CA SER A 72 17.37 -4.35 1.01
C SER A 72 16.98 -2.90 0.64
N MET A 73 16.07 -2.28 1.40
CA MET A 73 15.63 -0.90 1.16
C MET A 73 16.71 0.16 1.49
N ASP A 74 17.04 1.02 0.53
CA ASP A 74 17.90 2.19 0.76
C ASP A 74 17.16 3.29 1.55
N SER A 75 17.45 3.41 2.84
CA SER A 75 16.79 4.35 3.77
C SER A 75 17.07 5.82 3.48
N ARG A 76 18.12 6.12 2.71
CA ARG A 76 18.55 7.48 2.38
C ARG A 76 17.65 8.13 1.33
N GLN A 77 17.03 7.31 0.49
CA GLN A 77 16.13 7.76 -0.57
C GLN A 77 14.68 7.75 -0.10
N PHE A 78 13.90 8.73 -0.54
CA PHE A 78 12.49 8.81 -0.16
C PHE A 78 11.58 7.87 -0.98
N ASP A 79 11.94 7.62 -2.23
CA ASP A 79 11.10 6.85 -3.16
C ASP A 79 10.78 5.41 -2.72
N PRO A 80 11.72 4.65 -2.11
CA PRO A 80 11.44 3.32 -1.57
C PRO A 80 10.31 3.31 -0.52
N TYR A 81 10.23 4.31 0.36
CA TYR A 81 9.15 4.38 1.36
C TYR A 81 7.76 4.51 0.70
N LYS A 82 7.63 5.35 -0.34
CA LYS A 82 6.38 5.47 -1.11
C LYS A 82 5.99 4.16 -1.78
N ARG A 83 6.97 3.43 -2.32
CA ARG A 83 6.74 2.14 -2.99
C ARG A 83 6.37 1.05 -1.98
N SER A 84 6.89 1.11 -0.76
CA SER A 84 6.48 0.25 0.35
C SER A 84 5.02 0.52 0.73
N ASP A 85 4.59 1.79 0.84
CA ASP A 85 3.18 2.12 1.11
C ASP A 85 2.23 1.58 0.04
N VAL A 86 2.64 1.63 -1.24
CA VAL A 86 1.85 1.06 -2.36
C VAL A 86 1.67 -0.44 -2.20
N TYR A 87 2.72 -1.16 -1.78
CA TYR A 87 2.61 -2.59 -1.51
C TYR A 87 1.55 -2.85 -0.44
N SER A 88 1.63 -2.14 0.68
CA SER A 88 0.67 -2.29 1.78
C SER A 88 -0.75 -1.89 1.37
N LEU A 89 -0.91 -0.85 0.53
CA LEU A 89 -2.20 -0.47 -0.05
C LEU A 89 -2.80 -1.60 -0.91
N GLY A 90 -1.97 -2.32 -1.68
CA GLY A 90 -2.41 -3.48 -2.45
C GLY A 90 -3.04 -4.57 -1.57
N LEU A 91 -2.49 -4.79 -0.38
CA LEU A 91 -3.05 -5.74 0.60
C LEU A 91 -4.39 -5.24 1.18
N VAL A 92 -4.52 -3.95 1.46
CA VAL A 92 -5.78 -3.35 1.91
C VAL A 92 -6.86 -3.46 0.83
N LEU A 93 -6.52 -3.22 -0.44
CA LEU A 93 -7.46 -3.40 -1.57
C LEU A 93 -7.95 -4.84 -1.67
N TRP A 94 -7.09 -5.82 -1.38
CA TRP A 94 -7.48 -7.23 -1.32
C TRP A 94 -8.47 -7.52 -0.19
N GLU A 95 -8.25 -6.96 1.01
CA GLU A 95 -9.21 -7.08 2.13
C GLU A 95 -10.59 -6.52 1.75
N MET A 96 -10.62 -5.35 1.11
CA MET A 96 -11.86 -4.70 0.66
C MET A 96 -12.58 -5.54 -0.38
N ALA A 97 -11.88 -6.03 -1.40
CA ALA A 97 -12.47 -6.80 -2.50
C ALA A 97 -13.11 -8.13 -2.04
N ARG A 98 -12.61 -8.76 -0.98
CA ARG A 98 -13.22 -9.96 -0.38
C ARG A 98 -14.60 -9.73 0.21
N ARG A 99 -14.89 -8.47 0.58
CA ARG A 99 -16.17 -8.06 1.15
C ARG A 99 -17.18 -7.60 0.09
N CYS A 100 -16.81 -7.63 -1.20
CA CYS A 100 -17.70 -7.29 -2.30
C CYS A 100 -18.46 -8.51 -2.85
N GLY A 101 -19.68 -8.29 -3.37
CA GLY A 101 -20.51 -9.30 -4.04
C GLY A 101 -21.52 -10.02 -3.13
N CYS A 102 -22.49 -10.74 -3.75
CA CYS A 102 -23.61 -11.38 -3.05
C CYS A 102 -23.23 -12.55 -2.13
N ALA A 103 -22.03 -13.12 -2.30
CA ALA A 103 -21.49 -14.21 -1.50
C ALA A 103 -20.16 -13.79 -0.85
N SER A 104 -20.15 -12.63 -0.18
CA SER A 104 -18.94 -12.05 0.42
C SER A 104 -18.26 -13.06 1.38
N ASP A 105 -16.95 -13.25 1.25
CA ASP A 105 -16.21 -14.15 2.16
C ASP A 105 -16.10 -13.53 3.55
N GLU A 106 -16.02 -14.34 4.60
CA GLU A 106 -15.64 -13.83 5.92
C GLU A 106 -14.35 -13.00 5.85
N TYR A 107 -14.29 -11.97 6.69
CA TYR A 107 -13.10 -11.13 6.78
C TYR A 107 -11.90 -11.98 7.18
N GLN A 108 -10.82 -11.82 6.44
CA GLN A 108 -9.54 -12.44 6.72
C GLN A 108 -8.43 -11.42 6.51
N PRO A 109 -7.40 -11.38 7.37
CA PRO A 109 -6.25 -10.53 7.12
C PRO A 109 -5.40 -11.07 5.95
N PRO A 110 -4.60 -10.24 5.27
CA PRO A 110 -3.71 -10.70 4.22
C PRO A 110 -2.78 -11.80 4.73
N TYR A 111 -2.54 -12.82 3.91
CA TYR A 111 -1.70 -13.98 4.26
C TYR A 111 -2.25 -14.88 5.39
N TYR A 112 -3.53 -14.79 5.76
CA TYR A 112 -4.12 -15.66 6.81
C TYR A 112 -3.90 -17.18 6.58
N GLU A 113 -3.80 -17.62 5.32
CA GLU A 113 -3.56 -19.02 4.96
C GLU A 113 -2.09 -19.46 5.10
N CYS A 114 -1.15 -18.52 5.22
CA CYS A 114 0.29 -18.78 5.10
C CYS A 114 1.07 -18.51 6.40
N VAL A 115 0.52 -17.68 7.30
CA VAL A 115 1.20 -17.25 8.53
C VAL A 115 0.21 -17.16 9.71
N PRO A 116 0.66 -17.35 10.97
CA PRO A 116 -0.21 -17.26 12.14
C PRO A 116 -0.80 -15.85 12.33
N PRO A 117 -1.82 -15.66 13.19
CA PRO A 117 -2.48 -14.37 13.40
C PRO A 117 -1.55 -13.21 13.78
N ASP A 118 -0.54 -13.44 14.61
CA ASP A 118 0.55 -12.51 14.92
C ASP A 118 1.89 -13.06 14.39
N PRO A 119 2.24 -12.79 13.12
CA PRO A 119 3.41 -13.40 12.50
C PRO A 119 4.69 -12.72 12.95
N THR A 120 5.77 -13.50 13.04
CA THR A 120 7.12 -12.96 13.24
C THR A 120 7.65 -12.30 11.95
N LEU A 121 8.77 -11.58 12.06
CA LEU A 121 9.46 -11.06 10.87
C LEU A 121 9.93 -12.20 9.96
N ASP A 122 10.38 -13.31 10.55
CA ASP A 122 10.87 -14.47 9.79
C ASP A 122 9.74 -15.21 9.08
N ASP A 123 8.56 -15.33 9.69
CA ASP A 123 7.37 -15.87 9.01
C ASP A 123 7.05 -15.09 7.75
N MET A 124 7.00 -13.76 7.88
CA MET A 124 6.69 -12.86 6.77
C MET A 124 7.79 -12.87 5.72
N ARG A 125 9.07 -12.81 6.13
CA ARG A 125 10.21 -12.87 5.21
C ARG A 125 10.24 -14.18 4.42
N ARG A 126 9.97 -15.31 5.06
CA ARG A 126 9.88 -16.62 4.39
C ARG A 126 8.79 -16.59 3.31
N VAL A 127 7.56 -16.21 3.68
CA VAL A 127 6.40 -16.26 2.76
C VAL A 127 6.51 -15.21 1.64
N VAL A 128 6.89 -13.98 1.97
CA VAL A 128 6.85 -12.84 1.05
C VAL A 128 8.11 -12.71 0.20
N CYS A 129 9.29 -12.93 0.78
CA CYS A 129 10.57 -12.72 0.10
C CYS A 129 11.11 -14.02 -0.53
N LEU A 130 11.10 -15.13 0.22
CA LEU A 130 11.70 -16.39 -0.24
C LEU A 130 10.72 -17.17 -1.14
N GLU A 131 9.52 -17.45 -0.63
CA GLU A 131 8.48 -18.19 -1.38
C GLU A 131 7.74 -17.30 -2.39
N ARG A 132 7.90 -15.98 -2.28
CA ARG A 132 7.28 -14.96 -3.17
C ARG A 132 5.76 -15.09 -3.25
N ARG A 133 5.11 -15.55 -2.18
CA ARG A 133 3.65 -15.66 -2.12
C ARG A 133 2.99 -14.28 -2.01
N ARG A 134 1.76 -14.20 -2.47
CA ARG A 134 0.83 -13.06 -2.34
C ARG A 134 -0.56 -13.59 -1.93
N PRO A 135 -1.46 -12.75 -1.40
CA PRO A 135 -2.80 -13.20 -1.06
C PRO A 135 -3.53 -13.80 -2.27
N VAL A 136 -4.23 -14.91 -2.05
CA VAL A 136 -4.93 -15.64 -3.12
C VAL A 136 -6.09 -14.80 -3.65
N LEU A 137 -6.21 -14.73 -4.98
CA LEU A 137 -7.34 -14.08 -5.65
C LEU A 137 -8.37 -15.14 -6.00
N PRO A 138 -9.59 -15.11 -5.42
CA PRO A 138 -10.64 -16.06 -5.75
C PRO A 138 -10.98 -16.07 -7.25
N ASN A 139 -11.13 -17.25 -7.85
CA ASN A 139 -11.41 -17.38 -9.29
C ASN A 139 -12.64 -16.57 -9.74
N ARG A 140 -13.67 -16.51 -8.89
CA ARG A 140 -14.91 -15.75 -9.13
C ARG A 140 -14.69 -14.25 -9.40
N TRP A 141 -13.59 -13.67 -8.92
CA TRP A 141 -13.28 -12.25 -9.21
C TRP A 141 -13.00 -12.00 -10.69
N HIS A 142 -12.62 -13.02 -11.46
CA HIS A 142 -12.39 -12.87 -12.90
C HIS A 142 -13.70 -12.76 -13.69
N SER A 143 -14.79 -13.29 -13.16
CA SER A 143 -16.12 -13.23 -13.77
C SER A 143 -16.80 -11.87 -13.59
N ASP A 144 -16.40 -11.11 -12.59
CA ASP A 144 -16.87 -9.75 -12.33
C ASP A 144 -15.90 -8.72 -12.95
N PRO A 145 -16.33 -7.85 -13.87
CA PRO A 145 -15.44 -6.89 -14.53
C PRO A 145 -14.73 -5.92 -13.57
N VAL A 146 -15.41 -5.48 -12.51
CA VAL A 146 -14.87 -4.54 -11.52
C VAL A 146 -13.83 -5.24 -10.66
N LEU A 147 -14.15 -6.40 -10.10
CA LEU A 147 -13.22 -7.18 -9.28
C LEU A 147 -12.02 -7.67 -10.10
N SER A 148 -12.22 -8.01 -11.38
CA SER A 148 -11.15 -8.38 -12.31
C SER A 148 -10.20 -7.20 -12.54
N ALA A 149 -10.73 -5.98 -12.70
CA ALA A 149 -9.91 -4.77 -12.85
C ALA A 149 -9.16 -4.42 -11.55
N ILE A 150 -9.82 -4.47 -10.38
CA ILE A 150 -9.16 -4.23 -9.09
C ILE A 150 -8.09 -5.30 -8.82
N SER A 151 -8.32 -6.57 -9.19
CA SER A 151 -7.33 -7.65 -9.09
C SER A 151 -6.03 -7.35 -9.85
N LYS A 152 -6.12 -6.72 -11.03
CA LYS A 152 -4.95 -6.29 -11.80
C LYS A 152 -4.19 -5.18 -11.06
N VAL A 153 -4.91 -4.20 -10.50
CA VAL A 153 -4.32 -3.14 -9.68
C VAL A 153 -3.58 -3.73 -8.47
N MET A 154 -4.18 -4.68 -7.75
CA MET A 154 -3.51 -5.37 -6.63
C MET A 154 -2.20 -6.04 -7.06
N LYS A 155 -2.23 -6.79 -8.18
CA LYS A 155 -1.05 -7.45 -8.74
C LYS A 155 0.09 -6.48 -9.02
N GLU A 156 -0.23 -5.31 -9.55
CA GLU A 156 0.75 -4.26 -9.85
C GLU A 156 1.17 -3.46 -8.61
N CYS A 157 0.42 -3.50 -7.51
CA CYS A 157 0.81 -2.87 -6.24
C CYS A 157 1.84 -3.72 -5.48
N TRP A 158 1.75 -5.04 -5.52
CA TRP A 158 2.57 -5.92 -4.68
C TRP A 158 3.72 -6.63 -5.41
N TYR A 159 4.22 -6.07 -6.50
CA TYR A 159 5.41 -6.60 -7.16
C TYR A 159 6.61 -6.72 -6.21
N GLN A 160 7.43 -7.75 -6.40
CA GLN A 160 8.66 -7.95 -5.63
C GLN A 160 9.61 -6.77 -5.83
N ASN A 161 9.84 -6.37 -7.07
CA ASN A 161 10.63 -5.17 -7.38
C ASN A 161 9.79 -3.92 -7.07
N PRO A 162 10.21 -3.07 -6.13
CA PRO A 162 9.47 -1.86 -5.77
C PRO A 162 9.35 -0.89 -6.96
N ALA A 163 10.31 -0.85 -7.89
CA ALA A 163 10.28 0.02 -9.07
C ALA A 163 9.19 -0.33 -10.09
N ALA A 164 8.72 -1.57 -10.09
CA ALA A 164 7.65 -2.02 -10.97
C ALA A 164 6.26 -1.67 -10.43
N ARG A 165 6.15 -1.18 -9.19
CA ARG A 165 4.87 -0.90 -8.56
C ARG A 165 4.23 0.37 -9.12
N LEU A 166 2.90 0.38 -9.13
CA LEU A 166 2.15 1.58 -9.47
C LEU A 166 2.47 2.74 -8.52
N THR A 167 2.24 3.98 -8.96
CA THR A 167 2.17 5.12 -8.05
C THR A 167 0.76 5.26 -7.47
N ALA A 168 0.63 5.82 -6.27
CA ALA A 168 -0.69 6.13 -5.68
C ALA A 168 -1.56 7.00 -6.61
N LEU A 169 -0.96 7.93 -7.35
CA LEU A 169 -1.66 8.75 -8.34
C LEU A 169 -2.20 7.91 -9.50
N ARG A 170 -1.42 6.94 -9.99
CA ARG A 170 -1.87 6.02 -11.05
C ARG A 170 -3.01 5.13 -10.54
N ILE A 171 -2.91 4.59 -9.33
CA ILE A 171 -3.98 3.81 -8.68
C ILE A 171 -5.26 4.64 -8.59
N LYS A 172 -5.18 5.88 -8.10
CA LYS A 172 -6.33 6.79 -8.03
C LYS A 172 -7.00 6.97 -9.39
N LYS A 173 -6.23 7.26 -10.44
CA LYS A 173 -6.76 7.43 -11.81
C LYS A 173 -7.43 6.15 -12.32
N THR A 174 -6.80 5.00 -12.11
CA THR A 174 -7.36 3.71 -12.53
C THR A 174 -8.66 3.39 -11.80
N LEU A 175 -8.73 3.55 -10.48
CA LEU A 175 -9.94 3.31 -9.70
C LEU A 175 -11.07 4.27 -10.06
N ALA A 176 -10.76 5.55 -10.31
CA ALA A 176 -11.75 6.52 -10.80
C ALA A 176 -12.34 6.09 -12.15
N ASN A 177 -11.50 5.63 -13.08
CA ASN A 177 -11.97 5.14 -14.38
C ASN A 177 -12.87 3.90 -14.23
N ILE A 178 -12.49 2.94 -13.37
CA ILE A 178 -13.31 1.76 -13.07
C ILE A 178 -14.69 2.19 -12.54
N ALA A 179 -14.73 3.12 -11.57
CA ALA A 179 -15.98 3.63 -11.01
C ALA A 179 -16.87 4.29 -12.09
N THR A 180 -16.30 5.07 -13.00
CA THR A 180 -17.06 5.70 -14.09
C THR A 180 -17.60 4.70 -15.13
N THR A 181 -16.91 3.59 -15.34
CA THR A 181 -17.35 2.54 -16.29
C THR A 181 -18.52 1.73 -15.73
N ASP A 182 -18.61 1.62 -14.39
CA ASP A 182 -19.71 0.92 -13.70
C ASP A 182 -21.01 1.75 -13.66
N HIS A 183 -20.91 3.09 -13.72
CA HIS A 183 -22.07 4.00 -13.75
C HIS A 183 -22.98 3.90 -14.99
N TYR A 184 -22.71 3.00 -15.95
CA TYR A 184 -23.63 2.64 -17.04
C TYR A 184 -24.52 1.42 -16.73
N LYS A 185 -24.50 0.90 -15.49
CA LYS A 185 -25.30 -0.26 -15.07
C LYS A 185 -26.06 -0.10 -13.75
N LEU A 186 -26.41 1.13 -13.37
CA LEU A 186 -27.44 1.41 -12.37
C LEU A 186 -28.64 2.09 -13.02
#